data_AF-A0A1M4ZX56-F1
#
_entry.id   AF-A0A1M4ZX56-F1
#
_cell.length_a   1.000
_cell.length_b   1.000
_cell.length_c   1.000
_cell.angle_alpha   90.00
_cell.angle_beta   90.00
_cell.angle_gamma   90.00
#
_symmetry.space_group_name_H-M   'P 1'
#
loop_
_entity.id
_entity.type
_entity.pdbx_description
1 polymer ?
#
loop_
_entity_poly.entity_id
_entity_poly.type
_entity_poly.pdbx_seq_one_letter_code
_entity_poly.pdbx_strand_id
1 'polypeptide(L)' 'MMQVDASVTGGNSGGSVFNARGEAVGMVSFGKGAFNQAVPIARVLEVVDRIRRSAFASPAG' A
#
# COMPACT_ATOMS: atom_id res chain seq x y z
N MET A 1 6.05 1.84 7.72
CA MET A 1 6.52 1.84 6.32
C MET A 1 7.47 0.67 6.15
N MET A 2 7.49 0.07 4.96
CA MET A 2 8.41 -0.99 4.57
C MET A 2 9.43 -0.41 3.61
N GLN A 3 10.72 -0.61 3.88
CA GLN A 3 11.78 -0.21 2.97
C GLN A 3 12.07 -1.36 1.99
N VAL A 4 12.26 -1.03 0.71
CA VAL A 4 12.60 -1.96 -0.36
C VAL A 4 13.77 -1.40 -1.17
N ASP A 5 14.67 -2.28 -1.61
CA ASP A 5 15.76 -1.96 -2.52
C ASP A 5 15.35 -2.03 -4.01
N ALA A 6 14.13 -2.51 -4.28
CA ALA A 6 13.56 -2.60 -5.62
C ALA A 6 13.67 -1.26 -6.36
N SER A 7 14.08 -1.29 -7.63
CA SER A 7 14.19 -0.10 -8.48
C SER A 7 12.81 0.45 -8.84
N VAL A 8 12.32 1.42 -8.06
CA VAL A 8 11.04 2.10 -8.27
C VAL A 8 11.29 3.48 -8.88
N THR A 9 10.62 3.78 -9.99
CA THR A 9 10.59 5.09 -10.64
C THR A 9 9.16 5.61 -10.77
N GLY A 10 9.00 6.85 -11.28
CA GLY A 10 7.67 7.41 -11.57
C GLY A 10 6.83 6.48 -12.45
N GLY A 11 5.57 6.29 -12.08
CA GLY A 11 4.65 5.34 -12.74
C GLY A 11 4.43 4.03 -11.98
N ASN A 12 5.30 3.67 -11.03
CA ASN A 12 5.12 2.47 -10.19
C ASN A 12 4.27 2.70 -8.94
N SER A 13 3.93 3.95 -8.62
CA SER A 13 3.14 4.32 -7.44
C SER A 13 1.79 3.59 -7.42
N GLY A 14 1.42 3.03 -6.27
CA GLY A 14 0.21 2.20 -6.12
C GLY A 14 0.39 0.75 -6.57
N GLY A 15 1.51 0.39 -7.20
CA GLY A 15 1.83 -1.00 -7.55
C GLY A 15 2.02 -1.89 -6.31
N SER A 16 1.80 -3.19 -6.47
CA SER A 16 1.96 -4.16 -5.37
C SER A 16 3.41 -4.64 -5.23
N VAL A 17 3.85 -4.84 -3.99
CA VAL A 17 5.09 -5.55 -3.64
C VAL A 17 4.72 -6.98 -3.28
N PHE A 18 5.41 -7.96 -3.86
CA PHE A 18 5.13 -9.38 -3.65
C PHE A 18 6.24 -10.07 -2.87
N ASN A 19 5.89 -11.05 -2.04
CA ASN A 19 6.86 -11.97 -1.45
C ASN A 19 7.20 -13.10 -2.42
N ALA A 20 8.10 -14.00 -2.01
CA ALA A 20 8.54 -15.14 -2.83
C ALA A 20 7.42 -16.15 -3.19
N ARG A 21 6.25 -16.09 -2.54
CA ARG A 21 5.07 -16.90 -2.88
C ARG A 21 4.11 -16.21 -3.84
N GLY A 22 4.41 -14.97 -4.25
CA GLY A 22 3.50 -14.16 -5.08
C GLY A 22 2.35 -13.51 -4.30
N GLU A 23 2.43 -13.45 -2.98
CA GLU A 23 1.43 -12.77 -2.15
C GLU A 23 1.77 -11.28 -2.02
N ALA A 24 0.77 -10.40 -2.11
CA ALA A 24 0.96 -8.97 -1.91
C ALA A 24 1.30 -8.67 -0.44
N VAL A 25 2.44 -8.03 -0.19
CA VAL A 25 2.95 -7.68 1.15
C VAL A 25 3.15 -6.18 1.35
N GLY A 26 3.05 -5.39 0.29
CA GLY A 26 3.09 -3.94 0.36
C GLY A 26 2.55 -3.26 -0.88
N MET A 27 2.47 -1.94 -0.84
CA MET A 27 2.07 -1.07 -1.94
C MET A 27 3.11 0.03 -2.13
N VAL A 28 3.67 0.14 -3.32
CA VAL A 28 4.68 1.13 -3.69
C VAL A 28 4.15 2.53 -3.43
N SER A 29 4.93 3.34 -2.72
CA SER A 29 4.57 4.72 -2.39
C SER A 29 5.56 5.68 -3.04
N PHE A 30 6.62 6.03 -2.32
CA PHE A 30 7.61 7.01 -2.75
C PHE A 30 9.03 6.50 -2.50
N GLY A 31 9.98 7.07 -3.22
CA GLY A 31 11.40 6.76 -3.10
C GLY A 31 12.22 8.03 -2.90
N LYS A 32 13.24 7.98 -2.04
CA LYS A 32 14.26 9.02 -1.96
C LYS A 32 15.60 8.40 -1.54
N GLY A 33 16.61 8.52 -2.39
CA GLY A 33 17.94 7.96 -2.15
C GLY A 33 18.05 6.48 -2.58
N ALA A 34 18.88 5.71 -1.88
CA ALA A 34 19.22 4.33 -2.25
C ALA A 34 18.08 3.31 -2.06
N PHE A 35 17.03 3.66 -1.31
CA PHE A 35 15.92 2.76 -1.02
C PHE A 35 14.57 3.42 -1.29
N ASN A 36 13.62 2.58 -1.69
CA ASN A 36 12.24 2.96 -1.92
C ASN A 36 11.35 2.54 -0.75
N GLN A 37 10.20 3.18 -0.63
CA GLN A 37 9.25 2.95 0.47
C GLN A 37 7.94 2.39 -0.06
N ALA A 38 7.45 1.37 0.63
CA ALA A 38 6.14 0.77 0.44
C ALA A 38 5.30 0.89 1.72
N VAL A 39 3.99 1.03 1.55
CA VAL A 39 3.04 0.89 2.65
C VAL A 39 2.82 -0.61 2.88
N PRO A 40 3.02 -1.14 4.10
CA PRO A 40 2.74 -2.55 4.39
C PRO A 40 1.29 -2.92 4.05
N ILE A 41 1.05 -4.10 3.48
CA ILE A 41 -0.29 -4.47 2.98
C ILE A 41 -1.36 -4.43 4.08
N ALA A 42 -1.02 -4.81 5.31
CA ALA A 42 -1.92 -4.74 6.46
C ALA A 42 -2.47 -3.31 6.67
N ARG A 43 -1.62 -2.29 6.52
CA ARG A 43 -2.03 -0.90 6.63
C ARG A 43 -2.97 -0.47 5.50
N VAL A 44 -2.76 -0.98 4.30
CA VAL A 44 -3.67 -0.73 3.16
C VAL A 44 -5.05 -1.30 3.48
N LEU A 45 -5.11 -2.56 3.95
CA LEU A 45 -6.37 -3.22 4.31
C LEU A 45 -7.10 -2.51 5.45
N GLU A 46 -6.38 -2.09 6.50
CA GLU A 46 -6.97 -1.29 7.59
C GLU A 46 -7.64 -0.01 7.10
N VAL A 47 -7.01 0.69 6.14
CA VAL A 47 -7.56 1.92 5.56
C VAL A 47 -8.79 1.60 4.72
N VAL A 48 -8.75 0.53 3.90
CA VAL A 48 -9.92 0.07 3.14
C VAL A 48 -11.08 -0.27 4.06
N ASP A 49 -10.84 -1.01 5.14
CA ASP A 49 -11.87 -1.38 6.11
C ASP A 49 -12.45 -0.17 6.82
N ARG A 50 -11.61 0.80 7.20
CA ARG A 50 -12.08 2.06 7.78
C ARG A 50 -12.95 2.83 6.79
N ILE A 51 -12.53 2.92 5.52
CA ILE A 51 -13.29 3.60 4.48
C ILE A 51 -14.64 2.91 4.25
N ARG A 52 -14.65 1.58 4.15
CA ARG A 52 -15.89 0.80 4.00
C ARG A 52 -16.84 1.05 5.17
N ARG A 53 -16.34 0.98 6.41
CA ARG A 53 -17.13 1.31 7.60
C ARG A 53 -17.66 2.73 7.56
N SER A 54 -16.88 3.73 7.16
CA SER A 54 -17.34 5.12 7.10
C SER A 54 -18.27 5.42 5.92
N ALA A 55 -18.06 4.79 4.76
CA ALA A 55 -18.86 5.00 3.56
C ALA A 55 -20.23 4.34 3.65
N PHE A 56 -20.36 3.24 4.41
CA PHE A 56 -21.64 2.60 4.72
C PHE A 56 -22.23 3.01 6.09
N ALA A 57 -21.56 3.89 6.84
CA ALA A 57 -22.07 4.47 8.08
C ALA A 57 -22.77 5.82 7.88
N SER A 58 -23.07 6.23 6.63
CA SER A 58 -24.06 7.28 6.42
C SER A 58 -25.45 6.69 6.74
N PRO A 59 -26.15 7.18 7.77
CA PRO A 59 -27.49 6.70 8.06
C PRO A 59 -28.40 7.09 6.91
N ALA A 60 -29.36 6.20 6.62
CA ALA A 60 -30.57 6.61 5.95
C ALA A 60 -31.16 7.79 6.74
N GLY A 61 -31.12 8.97 6.14
CA GLY A 61 -31.74 10.20 6.60
C GLY A 61 -32.40 10.85 5.40
#